data_AF-A0A7X7J4E7-F1
#
_entry.id   AF-A0A7X7J4E7-F1
#
_cell.length_a   1.000
_cell.length_b   1.000
_cell.length_c   1.000
_cell.angle_alpha   90.00
_cell.angle_beta   90.00
_cell.angle_gamma   90.00
#
_symmetry.space_group_name_H-M   'P 1'
#
loop_
_entity.id
_entity.type
_entity.pdbx_description
1 polymer ?
#
loop_
_entity_poly.entity_id
_entity_poly.type
_entity_poly.pdbx_seq_one_letter_code
_entity_poly.pdbx_strand_id
1 'polypeptide(L)'
;MDASAYCPCALCCGANASGVTASGKPATGKLIAAPSSYAFGTEMRVPGYGTAKVLDRGGAIKSAGEWVRNVKIGDEKVADVKLEHDRIDLLFPTHAEALKWGRQTVTVWVKR
;
A
#
# COMPACT_ATOMS: atom_id res chain seq x y z
N MET A 1 2.31 9.30 5.98
CA MET A 1 2.25 7.88 5.59
C MET A 1 3.15 7.68 4.38
N ASP A 2 3.82 6.55 4.28
CA ASP A 2 4.60 6.18 3.10
C ASP A 2 3.66 5.51 2.10
N ALA A 3 3.21 6.26 1.09
CA ALA A 3 2.27 5.80 0.08
C ALA A 3 3.02 5.32 -1.16
N SER A 4 2.84 4.05 -1.49
CA SER A 4 3.18 3.50 -2.81
C SER A 4 1.91 3.19 -3.60
N ALA A 5 2.09 2.61 -4.79
CA ALA A 5 1.00 2.26 -5.68
C ALA A 5 1.18 0.87 -6.25
N TYR A 6 0.06 0.25 -6.59
CA TYR A 6 0.00 -1.07 -7.20
C TYR A 6 -1.15 -1.17 -8.21
N CYS A 7 -1.09 -2.17 -9.09
CA CYS A 7 -2.22 -2.57 -9.94
C CYS A 7 -2.64 -4.02 -9.66
N PRO A 8 -3.83 -4.45 -10.10
CA PRO A 8 -4.28 -5.85 -9.99
C PRO A 8 -3.44 -6.85 -10.81
N CYS A 9 -2.50 -6.36 -11.60
CA CYS A 9 -1.61 -7.12 -12.46
C CYS A 9 -0.70 -8.09 -11.68
N ALA A 10 -0.30 -9.20 -12.31
CA ALA A 10 0.56 -10.21 -11.70
C ALA A 10 1.96 -9.69 -11.31
N LEU A 11 2.46 -8.61 -11.94
CA LEU A 11 3.72 -7.98 -11.59
C LEU A 11 3.68 -7.33 -10.19
N CYS A 12 2.54 -6.74 -9.82
CA CYS A 12 2.37 -6.10 -8.52
C CYS A 12 1.83 -7.07 -7.47
N CYS A 13 0.87 -7.93 -7.84
CA CYS A 13 0.15 -8.80 -6.92
C CYS A 13 0.68 -10.24 -6.86
N GLY A 14 1.69 -10.59 -7.68
CA GLY A 14 2.22 -11.94 -7.82
C GLY A 14 1.47 -12.81 -8.82
N ALA A 15 2.04 -13.97 -9.18
CA ALA A 15 1.51 -14.86 -10.22
C ALA A 15 0.10 -15.41 -9.94
N ASN A 16 -0.32 -15.44 -8.67
CA ASN A 16 -1.63 -15.94 -8.24
C ASN A 16 -2.66 -14.82 -8.00
N ALA A 17 -2.45 -13.64 -8.60
CA ALA A 17 -3.35 -12.51 -8.44
C ALA A 17 -4.76 -12.86 -8.92
N SER A 18 -5.70 -13.03 -7.98
CA SER A 18 -7.10 -13.36 -8.26
C SER A 18 -7.97 -12.13 -8.60
N GLY A 19 -7.41 -10.93 -8.48
CA GLY A 19 -8.16 -9.68 -8.62
C GLY A 19 -9.14 -9.42 -7.48
N VAL A 20 -8.98 -10.09 -6.34
CA VAL A 20 -9.83 -9.94 -5.14
C VAL A 20 -8.98 -9.38 -4.00
N THR A 21 -9.51 -8.34 -3.35
CA THR A 21 -8.89 -7.70 -2.18
C THR A 21 -9.08 -8.54 -0.91
N ALA A 22 -8.30 -8.26 0.13
CA ALA A 22 -8.44 -8.92 1.43
C ALA A 22 -9.81 -8.71 2.11
N SER A 23 -10.59 -7.69 1.72
CA SER A 23 -11.99 -7.52 2.17
C SER A 23 -13.01 -8.37 1.40
N GLY A 24 -12.58 -9.15 0.40
CA GLY A 24 -13.43 -9.95 -0.48
C GLY A 24 -14.03 -9.18 -1.67
N LYS A 25 -13.71 -7.90 -1.84
CA LYS A 25 -14.20 -7.09 -2.96
C LYS A 25 -13.26 -7.16 -4.17
N PRO A 26 -13.77 -6.94 -5.40
CA PRO A 26 -12.91 -6.83 -6.58
C PRO A 26 -11.88 -5.70 -6.44
N ALA A 27 -10.64 -5.96 -6.84
CA ALA A 27 -9.56 -4.99 -6.89
C ALA A 27 -9.74 -4.04 -8.10
N THR A 28 -10.74 -3.16 -8.02
CA THR A 28 -11.11 -2.24 -9.10
C THR A 28 -11.41 -0.84 -8.54
N GLY A 29 -11.35 0.17 -9.41
CA GLY A 29 -11.59 1.56 -9.02
C GLY A 29 -10.48 2.11 -8.11
N LYS A 30 -10.86 2.91 -7.10
CA LYS A 30 -9.93 3.46 -6.10
C LYS A 30 -10.15 2.80 -4.75
N LEU A 31 -9.10 2.19 -4.24
CA LEU A 31 -9.07 1.57 -2.91
C LEU A 31 -7.64 1.57 -2.37
N ILE A 32 -7.53 1.31 -1.07
CA ILE A 32 -6.28 1.39 -0.33
C ILE A 32 -6.00 0.04 0.34
N ALA A 33 -4.76 -0.43 0.23
CA ALA A 33 -4.20 -1.42 1.11
C ALA A 33 -3.54 -0.72 2.31
N ALA A 34 -3.93 -1.08 3.53
CA ALA A 34 -3.42 -0.45 4.75
C ALA A 34 -3.15 -1.48 5.88
N PRO A 35 -2.41 -1.12 6.95
CA PRO A 35 -2.20 -2.00 8.10
C PRO A 35 -3.51 -2.29 8.85
N SER A 36 -3.57 -3.41 9.58
CA SER A 36 -4.77 -3.87 10.28
C SER A 36 -5.30 -2.91 11.35
N SER A 37 -4.46 -1.97 11.82
CA SER A 37 -4.86 -0.84 12.67
C SER A 37 -5.94 0.05 12.03
N TYR A 38 -6.07 0.03 10.70
CA TYR A 38 -7.15 0.67 9.95
C TYR A 38 -8.17 -0.39 9.55
N ALA A 39 -9.41 -0.28 10.03
CA ALA A 39 -10.48 -1.20 9.69
C ALA A 39 -10.80 -1.18 8.18
N PHE A 40 -11.31 -2.29 7.65
CA PHE A 40 -11.87 -2.24 6.30
C PHE A 40 -13.05 -1.25 6.26
N GLY A 41 -13.11 -0.46 5.20
CA GLY A 41 -14.09 0.62 5.04
C GLY A 41 -13.63 1.97 5.57
N THR A 42 -12.53 2.05 6.34
CA THR A 42 -11.92 3.33 6.73
C THR A 42 -11.67 4.18 5.49
N GLU A 43 -12.14 5.42 5.51
CA GLU A 43 -12.02 6.35 4.39
C GLU A 43 -10.79 7.25 4.61
N MET A 44 -9.96 7.36 3.58
CA MET A 44 -8.75 8.17 3.60
C MET A 44 -8.73 9.11 2.40
N ARG A 45 -8.38 10.38 2.63
CA ARG A 45 -8.05 11.32 1.57
C ARG A 45 -6.54 11.38 1.41
N VAL A 46 -6.06 11.08 0.21
CA VAL A 46 -4.65 11.08 -0.15
C VAL A 46 -4.43 12.18 -1.22
N PRO A 47 -3.56 13.18 -0.98
CA PRO A 47 -3.22 14.18 -1.99
C PRO A 47 -2.84 13.54 -3.33
N GLY A 48 -3.29 14.08 -4.47
CA GLY A 48 -2.96 13.53 -5.80
C GLY A 48 -3.68 12.23 -6.19
N TYR A 49 -4.21 11.45 -5.24
CA TYR A 49 -4.97 10.22 -5.52
C TYR A 49 -6.48 10.39 -5.31
N GLY A 50 -6.89 11.18 -4.30
CA GLY A 50 -8.29 11.43 -3.94
C GLY A 50 -8.71 10.66 -2.69
N THR A 51 -10.04 10.52 -2.51
CA THR A 51 -10.62 9.80 -1.38
C THR A 51 -10.92 8.35 -1.77
N ALA A 52 -10.52 7.39 -0.94
CA ALA A 52 -10.75 5.97 -1.16
C ALA A 52 -10.88 5.22 0.18
N LYS A 53 -11.40 3.99 0.12
CA LYS A 53 -11.59 3.13 1.29
C LYS A 53 -10.47 2.11 1.42
N VAL A 54 -10.10 1.80 2.65
CA VAL A 54 -9.26 0.64 2.99
C VAL A 54 -10.06 -0.62 2.70
N LEU A 55 -9.64 -1.39 1.69
CA LEU A 55 -10.31 -2.63 1.30
C LEU A 55 -9.34 -3.80 1.16
N ASP A 56 -8.04 -3.52 1.22
CA ASP A 56 -7.02 -4.53 0.92
C ASP A 56 -5.92 -4.57 1.98
N ARG A 57 -5.12 -5.63 1.92
CA ARG A 57 -3.96 -5.87 2.79
C ARG A 57 -2.83 -6.43 1.93
N GLY A 58 -1.59 -6.18 2.35
CA GLY A 58 -0.43 -6.77 1.70
C GLY A 58 0.64 -7.14 2.71
N GLY A 59 1.41 -8.19 2.43
CA GLY A 59 2.48 -8.65 3.34
C GLY A 59 3.54 -7.57 3.63
N ALA A 60 3.76 -6.65 2.69
CA ALA A 60 4.68 -5.52 2.81
C ALA A 60 4.06 -4.25 3.46
N ILE A 61 2.75 -4.27 3.73
CA ILE A 61 2.01 -3.16 4.32
C ILE A 61 2.11 -3.27 5.84
N LYS A 62 2.81 -2.31 6.46
CA LYS A 62 3.25 -2.33 7.86
C LYS A 62 2.95 -1.00 8.54
N SER A 63 2.76 -1.04 9.85
CA SER A 63 2.49 0.13 10.68
C SER A 63 3.78 0.86 11.07
N ALA A 64 3.67 2.14 11.41
CA ALA A 64 4.75 2.89 12.04
C ALA A 64 5.22 2.18 13.31
N GLY A 65 6.53 2.18 13.54
CA GLY A 65 7.18 1.53 14.66
C GLY A 65 7.47 0.04 14.48
N GLU A 66 6.93 -0.61 13.44
CA GLU A 66 7.33 -1.98 13.09
C GLU A 66 8.75 -2.02 12.52
N TRP A 67 9.46 -3.12 12.74
CA TRP A 67 10.81 -3.34 12.23
C TRP A 67 10.76 -4.07 10.88
N VAL A 68 11.45 -3.53 9.88
CA VAL A 68 11.74 -4.21 8.62
C VAL A 68 13.12 -4.84 8.72
N ARG A 69 13.14 -6.16 8.59
CA ARG A 69 14.35 -6.99 8.72
C ARG A 69 14.84 -7.47 7.36
N ASN A 70 16.10 -7.91 7.32
CA ASN A 70 16.72 -8.52 6.13
C ASN A 70 16.67 -7.62 4.90
N VAL A 71 16.76 -6.31 5.10
CA VAL A 71 16.84 -5.35 4.00
C VAL A 71 18.22 -5.47 3.34
N LYS A 72 18.24 -5.46 2.01
CA LYS A 72 19.45 -5.39 1.21
C LYS A 72 19.42 -4.18 0.29
N ILE A 73 20.56 -3.51 0.13
CA ILE A 73 20.78 -2.48 -0.89
C ILE A 73 21.85 -3.03 -1.82
N GLY A 74 21.45 -3.43 -3.03
CA GLY A 74 22.28 -4.31 -3.85
C GLY A 74 22.55 -5.63 -3.13
N ASP A 75 23.82 -6.00 -3.02
CA ASP A 75 24.24 -7.23 -2.32
C ASP A 75 24.51 -7.02 -0.82
N GLU A 76 24.53 -5.78 -0.35
CA GLU A 76 24.83 -5.45 1.05
C GLU A 76 23.59 -5.60 1.94
N LYS A 77 23.71 -6.37 3.02
CA LYS A 77 22.70 -6.41 4.08
C LYS A 77 22.85 -5.16 4.94
N VAL A 78 21.79 -4.37 5.06
CA VAL A 78 21.76 -3.21 5.94
C VAL A 78 21.10 -3.55 7.29
N ALA A 79 21.31 -2.68 8.27
CA ALA A 79 20.70 -2.83 9.59
C ALA A 79 19.16 -2.89 9.51
N ASP A 80 18.54 -3.58 10.47
CA ASP A 80 17.09 -3.58 10.61
C ASP A 80 16.59 -2.13 10.78
N VAL A 81 15.55 -1.78 10.03
CA VAL A 81 15.02 -0.40 10.00
C VAL A 81 13.69 -0.35 10.72
N LYS A 82 13.54 0.57 11.66
CA LYS A 82 12.24 0.86 12.28
C LYS A 82 11.48 1.86 11.42
N LEU A 83 10.23 1.54 11.07
CA LEU A 83 9.43 2.42 10.23
C LEU A 83 9.00 3.68 11.00
N GLU A 84 9.17 4.83 10.38
CA GLU A 84 8.71 6.10 10.92
C GLU A 84 7.21 6.34 10.62
N HIS A 85 6.72 5.85 9.48
CA HIS A 85 5.36 6.05 9.01
C HIS A 85 4.64 4.74 8.73
N ASP A 86 3.31 4.75 8.85
CA ASP A 86 2.46 3.70 8.29
C ASP A 86 2.67 3.63 6.77
N ARG A 87 2.77 2.43 6.24
CA ARG A 87 2.82 2.16 4.80
C ARG A 87 1.41 1.92 4.29
N ILE A 88 1.07 2.53 3.16
CA ILE A 88 -0.16 2.26 2.42
C ILE A 88 0.15 2.03 0.95
N ASP A 89 -0.70 1.26 0.27
CA ASP A 89 -0.64 1.07 -1.18
C ASP A 89 -1.94 1.52 -1.83
N LEU A 90 -1.82 2.32 -2.87
CA LEU A 90 -2.94 2.90 -3.60
C LEU A 90 -3.20 2.09 -4.86
N LEU A 91 -4.44 1.62 -5.05
CA LEU A 91 -4.78 0.87 -6.24
C LEU A 91 -4.89 1.81 -7.46
N PHE A 92 -4.14 1.53 -8.50
CA PHE A 92 -4.29 2.15 -9.81
C PHE A 92 -4.79 1.14 -10.85
N PRO A 93 -5.55 1.59 -11.86
CA PRO A 93 -6.03 0.72 -12.92
C PRO A 93 -4.91 0.02 -13.70
N THR A 94 -3.77 0.70 -13.89
CA THR A 94 -2.66 0.19 -14.71
C THR A 94 -1.31 0.23 -14.01
N HIS A 95 -0.39 -0.64 -14.46
CA HIS A 95 0.98 -0.66 -13.97
C HIS A 95 1.72 0.65 -14.25
N ALA A 96 1.50 1.23 -15.44
CA ALA A 96 2.11 2.49 -15.82
C ALA A 96 1.68 3.64 -14.91
N GLU A 97 0.41 3.71 -14.50
CA GLU A 97 -0.06 4.72 -13.56
C GLU A 97 0.48 4.50 -12.15
N ALA A 98 0.57 3.26 -11.69
CA ALA A 98 1.20 2.95 -10.41
C ALA A 98 2.67 3.38 -10.39
N LEU A 99 3.42 3.14 -11.48
CA LEU A 99 4.80 3.61 -11.62
C LEU A 99 4.91 5.14 -11.65
N LYS A 100 3.97 5.83 -12.33
CA LYS A 100 3.92 7.29 -12.34
C LYS A 100 3.69 7.89 -10.94
N TRP A 101 2.93 7.21 -10.09
CA TRP A 101 2.75 7.63 -8.69
C TRP A 101 4.03 7.47 -7.85
N GLY A 102 4.74 6.34 -8.00
CA GLY A 102 5.97 6.06 -7.26
C GLY A 102 5.76 5.84 -5.75
N ARG A 103 6.85 5.74 -4.98
CA ARG A 103 6.76 5.76 -3.50
C ARG A 103 7.07 7.15 -3.00
N GLN A 104 6.21 7.68 -2.13
CA GLN A 104 6.36 9.01 -1.55
C GLN A 104 5.77 9.09 -0.15
N THR A 105 6.34 9.92 0.70
CA THR A 105 5.77 10.24 2.01
C THR A 105 4.79 11.39 1.86
N VAL A 106 3.53 11.15 2.22
CA VAL A 106 2.43 12.13 2.08
C VAL A 106 1.62 12.24 3.36
N THR A 107 1.05 13.42 3.59
CA THR A 107 0.05 13.65 4.64
C THR A 107 -1.29 13.08 4.20
N VAL A 108 -1.83 12.13 4.97
CA VAL A 108 -3.10 11.45 4.69
C VAL A 108 -4.12 11.83 5.76
N TRP A 109 -5.31 12.24 5.35
CA TRP A 109 -6.41 12.51 6.28
C TRP A 109 -7.27 11.25 6.41
N VAL A 110 -7.36 10.72 7.62
CA VAL A 110 -8.16 9.54 7.95
C VAL A 110 -9.48 9.99 8.55
N LYS A 111 -10.58 9.60 7.91
CA LYS A 111 -11.93 9.83 8.45
C LYS A 111 -12.28 8.67 9.36
N ARG A 112 -12.44 8.99 10.64
CA ARG A 112 -12.90 8.05 11.68
C ARG A 112 -14.41 7.93 11.66
#